data_AF-A0A9X2IVK7-F1
#
_entry.id   AF-A0A9X2IVK7-F1
#
_cell.length_a   1.000
_cell.length_b   1.000
_cell.length_c   1.000
_cell.angle_alpha   90.00
_cell.angle_beta   90.00
_cell.angle_gamma   90.00
#
_symmetry.space_group_name_H-M   'P 1'
#
loop_
_entity.id
_entity.type
_entity.pdbx_description
1 polymer ?
#
loop_
_entity_poly.entity_id
_entity_poly.type
_entity_poly.pdbx_seq_one_letter_code
_entity_poly.pdbx_strand_id
1 'polypeptide(L)'
;VLDAAAGATPRMPGSGTLGEPLGRPGTTVLVPVSRGEGGWRAAAGIRSHMLTGLAASEAVAVVPAGGARVGDSVRLLPLPW
;
A
#
# COMPACT_ATOMS: atom_id res chain seq x y z
N VAL A 1 5.73 22.49 -14.64
CA VAL A 1 5.99 21.10 -14.20
C VAL A 1 5.47 21.00 -12.77
N LEU A 2 4.44 20.19 -12.52
CA LEU A 2 3.89 20.01 -11.18
C LEU A 2 4.68 18.87 -10.52
N ASP A 3 5.54 19.19 -9.56
CA ASP A 3 6.26 18.19 -8.77
C ASP A 3 5.41 17.83 -7.55
N ALA A 4 4.73 16.68 -7.61
CA ALA A 4 3.89 16.19 -6.51
C ALA A 4 4.70 15.82 -5.24
N ALA A 5 6.03 15.72 -5.34
CA ALA A 5 6.91 15.49 -4.20
C ALA A 5 7.46 16.80 -3.61
N ALA A 6 7.28 17.95 -4.28
CA ALA A 6 7.76 19.23 -3.78
C ALA A 6 6.97 19.64 -2.52
N GLY A 7 7.59 19.45 -1.35
CA GLY A 7 7.00 19.73 -0.03
C GLY A 7 6.65 18.48 0.79
N ALA A 8 6.82 17.27 0.23
CA ALA A 8 6.60 16.04 0.99
C ALA A 8 7.67 15.88 2.08
N THR A 9 7.23 15.77 3.34
CA THR A 9 8.12 15.38 4.44
C THR A 9 8.34 13.86 4.39
N PRO A 10 9.60 13.37 4.44
CA PRO A 10 9.86 11.94 4.51
C PRO A 10 9.19 11.35 5.75
N ARG A 11 8.16 10.52 5.54
CA ARG A 11 7.54 9.75 6.62
C ARG A 11 8.32 8.45 6.79
N MET A 12 8.71 8.12 8.02
CA MET A 12 9.40 6.85 8.28
C MET A 12 8.51 5.67 7.86
N PRO A 13 9.08 4.62 7.24
CA PRO A 13 8.36 3.38 7.00
C PRO A 13 7.77 2.83 8.31
N GLY A 14 6.51 2.44 8.26
CA GLY A 14 5.80 1.84 9.39
C GLY A 14 5.58 0.34 9.19
N SER A 15 4.88 -0.26 10.15
CA SER A 15 4.31 -1.61 10.03
C SER A 15 2.80 -1.56 10.20
N GLY A 16 2.08 -2.47 9.55
CA GLY A 16 0.64 -2.61 9.78
C GLY A 16 0.13 -4.01 9.47
N THR A 17 -0.94 -4.37 10.15
CA THR A 17 -1.62 -5.66 10.02
C THR A 17 -2.59 -5.65 8.85
N LEU A 18 -2.53 -6.68 8.00
CA LEU A 18 -3.43 -6.84 6.87
C LEU A 18 -4.82 -7.34 7.30
N GLY A 19 -5.86 -6.76 6.70
CA GLY A 19 -7.24 -7.21 6.81
C GLY A 19 -7.70 -8.14 5.68
N GLU A 20 -6.88 -8.30 4.63
CA GLU A 20 -7.13 -9.22 3.51
C GLU A 20 -5.80 -9.82 3.01
N PRO A 21 -5.83 -10.99 2.34
CA PRO A 21 -4.63 -11.53 1.70
C PRO A 21 -4.17 -10.64 0.55
N LEU A 22 -2.88 -10.36 0.48
CA LEU A 22 -2.26 -9.58 -0.60
C LEU A 22 -1.09 -10.34 -1.23
N GLY A 23 -0.79 -10.00 -2.48
CA GLY A 23 0.42 -10.43 -3.16
C GLY A 23 0.18 -11.12 -4.49
N ARG A 24 1.29 -11.44 -5.16
CA ARG A 24 1.32 -12.23 -6.40
C ARG A 24 2.40 -13.31 -6.26
N PRO A 25 2.12 -14.57 -6.62
CA PRO A 25 3.10 -15.63 -6.48
C PRO A 25 4.42 -15.30 -7.18
N GLY A 26 5.54 -15.51 -6.47
CA GLY A 26 6.88 -15.44 -7.05
C GLY A 26 7.44 -14.04 -7.27
N THR A 27 6.80 -12.98 -6.77
CA THR A 27 7.30 -11.61 -6.92
C THR A 27 6.95 -10.74 -5.72
N THR A 28 7.93 -10.01 -5.19
CA THR A 28 7.66 -8.95 -4.21
C THR A 28 6.92 -7.81 -4.92
N VAL A 29 5.75 -7.44 -4.41
CA VAL A 29 4.89 -6.43 -5.02
C VAL A 29 4.64 -5.26 -4.08
N LEU A 30 4.45 -4.09 -4.68
CA LEU A 30 3.98 -2.89 -4.01
C LEU A 30 2.48 -2.76 -4.24
N VAL A 31 1.71 -2.71 -3.15
CA VAL A 31 0.25 -2.65 -3.21
C VAL A 31 -0.22 -1.35 -2.57
N PRO A 32 -0.90 -0.45 -3.30
CA PRO A 32 -1.55 0.70 -2.69
C PRO A 32 -2.62 0.24 -1.70
N VAL A 33 -2.61 0.77 -0.49
CA VAL A 33 -3.49 0.34 0.61
C VAL A 33 -4.12 1.51 1.36
N SER A 34 -5.30 1.27 1.91
CA SER A 34 -6.01 2.18 2.82
C SER A 34 -6.47 1.43 4.06
N ARG A 35 -6.80 2.19 5.11
CA ARG A 35 -7.21 1.61 6.39
C ARG A 35 -8.70 1.21 6.32
N GLY A 36 -8.99 -0.05 6.61
CA GLY A 36 -10.35 -0.57 6.76
C GLY A 36 -10.60 -1.02 8.20
N GLU A 37 -11.84 -1.44 8.47
CA GLU A 37 -12.30 -1.89 9.79
C GLU A 37 -11.49 -3.10 10.31
N GLY A 38 -11.04 -3.99 9.40
CA GLY A 38 -10.25 -5.18 9.71
C GLY A 38 -8.74 -5.03 9.55
N GLY A 39 -8.23 -3.83 9.29
CA GLY A 39 -6.80 -3.58 9.02
C GLY A 39 -6.54 -3.01 7.63
N TRP A 40 -5.30 -3.12 7.17
CA TRP A 40 -4.87 -2.60 5.87
C TRP A 40 -5.37 -3.50 4.73
N ARG A 41 -5.92 -2.89 3.68
CA ARG A 41 -6.47 -3.59 2.51
C ARG A 41 -6.08 -2.87 1.23
N ALA A 42 -6.08 -3.56 0.09
CA ALA A 42 -5.82 -2.95 -1.19
C ALA A 42 -6.81 -1.81 -1.46
N ALA A 43 -6.29 -0.65 -1.85
CA ALA A 43 -7.13 0.40 -2.38
C ALA A 43 -7.67 -0.05 -3.74
N ALA A 44 -8.98 0.16 -3.98
CA ALA A 44 -9.61 -0.22 -5.24
C ALA A 44 -8.89 0.43 -6.44
N GLY A 45 -8.74 -0.30 -7.56
CA GLY A 45 -8.19 0.27 -8.80
C GLY A 45 -6.79 -0.18 -9.22
N ILE A 46 -6.29 -1.33 -8.76
CA ILE A 46 -5.00 -1.97 -9.13
C ILE A 46 -4.83 -2.35 -10.63
N ARG A 47 -5.69 -1.86 -11.54
CA ARG A 47 -5.57 -2.07 -13.02
C ARG A 47 -5.56 -0.73 -13.76
N SER A 48 -6.28 -0.55 -14.87
CA SER A 48 -6.23 0.65 -15.74
C SER A 48 -6.53 2.00 -15.06
N HIS A 49 -6.95 2.00 -13.79
CA HIS A 49 -7.20 3.18 -12.96
C HIS A 49 -6.21 3.30 -11.79
N MET A 50 -4.96 2.85 -12.01
CA MET A 50 -3.90 2.79 -10.98
C MET A 50 -3.66 4.12 -10.27
N LEU A 51 -3.76 5.24 -10.99
CA LEU A 51 -3.60 6.58 -10.40
C LEU A 51 -4.76 6.95 -9.47
N THR A 52 -5.99 6.54 -9.80
CA THR A 52 -7.15 6.70 -8.91
C THR A 52 -7.01 5.85 -7.65
N GLY A 53 -6.54 4.61 -7.80
CA GLY A 53 -6.26 3.73 -6.66
C GLY A 53 -5.16 4.28 -5.76
N LEU A 54 -4.10 4.84 -6.35
CA LEU A 54 -3.04 5.49 -5.60
C LEU A 54 -3.55 6.74 -4.87
N ALA A 55 -4.32 7.61 -5.52
CA ALA A 55 -4.88 8.81 -4.90
C ALA A 55 -5.82 8.51 -3.72
N ALA A 56 -6.50 7.36 -3.72
CA ALA A 56 -7.36 6.90 -2.62
C ALA A 56 -6.60 6.12 -1.53
N SER A 57 -5.28 5.94 -1.67
CA SER A 57 -4.45 5.19 -0.73
C SER A 57 -3.83 6.09 0.34
N GLU A 58 -3.59 5.50 1.51
CA GLU A 58 -2.87 6.15 2.61
C GLU A 58 -1.40 5.70 2.67
N ALA A 59 -1.11 4.50 2.17
CA ALA A 59 0.24 3.94 2.12
C ALA A 59 0.41 2.97 0.94
N VAL A 60 1.64 2.51 0.76
CA VAL A 60 1.98 1.38 -0.10
C VAL A 60 2.53 0.25 0.76
N ALA A 61 1.92 -0.92 0.70
CA ALA A 61 2.38 -2.13 1.37
C ALA A 61 3.45 -2.84 0.54
N VAL A 62 4.55 -3.23 1.20
CA VAL A 62 5.57 -4.10 0.61
C VAL A 62 5.21 -5.54 0.93
N VAL A 63 4.75 -6.27 -0.07
CA VAL A 63 4.28 -7.65 0.09
C VAL A 63 5.33 -8.61 -0.50
N PRO A 64 5.88 -9.55 0.29
CA PRO A 64 6.92 -10.46 -0.17
C PRO A 64 6.41 -11.45 -1.23
N ALA A 65 7.33 -12.10 -1.95
CA ALA A 65 7.02 -13.05 -3.03
C ALA A 65 6.16 -14.27 -2.61
N GLY A 66 6.11 -14.59 -1.31
CA GLY A 66 5.23 -15.60 -0.75
C GLY A 66 3.78 -15.14 -0.53
N GLY A 67 3.48 -13.87 -0.82
CA GLY A 67 2.26 -13.20 -0.40
C GLY A 67 2.26 -12.86 1.09
N ALA A 68 1.17 -12.23 1.53
CA ALA A 68 0.88 -11.97 2.93
C ALA A 68 -0.60 -12.29 3.19
N ARG A 69 -0.89 -12.84 4.37
CA ARG A 69 -2.21 -13.28 4.79
C ARG A 69 -2.87 -12.24 5.70
N VAL A 70 -4.16 -12.45 5.98
CA VAL A 70 -4.87 -11.70 7.03
C VAL A 70 -4.14 -11.89 8.36
N GLY A 71 -3.95 -10.81 9.10
CA GLY A 71 -3.25 -10.82 10.39
C GLY A 71 -1.72 -10.68 10.27
N ASP A 72 -1.14 -10.85 9.08
CA ASP A 72 0.29 -10.65 8.90
C ASP A 72 0.64 -9.16 9.01
N SER A 73 1.77 -8.88 9.67
CA SER A 73 2.35 -7.54 9.71
C SER A 73 3.23 -7.32 8.47
N VAL A 74 2.97 -6.24 7.74
CA VAL A 74 3.74 -5.85 6.56
C VAL A 74 4.37 -4.48 6.74
N ARG A 75 5.45 -4.22 6.00
CA ARG A 75 6.05 -2.88 5.93
C ARG A 75 5.16 -1.96 5.09
N LEU A 76 4.93 -0.76 5.61
CA LEU A 76 4.15 0.29 4.98
C LEU A 76 5.04 1.48 4.65
N LEU A 77 4.86 1.99 3.44
CA LEU A 77 5.47 3.23 2.97
C LEU A 77 4.35 4.29 2.93
N PRO A 78 4.28 5.20 3.92
CA PRO A 78 3.23 6.20 3.95
C PRO A 78 3.31 7.12 2.73
N LEU A 79 2.17 7.42 2.13
CA LEU A 79 2.09 8.40 1.04
C LEU A 79 2.05 9.82 1.64
N PRO A 80 2.45 10.88 0.91
CA PRO A 80 2.75 12.19 1.50
C PRO A 80 1.57 13.15 1.64
N TRP A 81 0.42 12.86 1.03
CA TRP A 81 -0.81 13.65 1.22
C TRP A 81 -1.45 13.42 2.58
#